data_AF-A0A1J5K6G9-F1
#
_entry.id   AF-A0A1J5K6G9-F1
#
_cell.length_a   1.000
_cell.length_b   1.000
_cell.length_c   1.000
_cell.angle_alpha   90.00
_cell.angle_beta   90.00
_cell.angle_gamma   90.00
#
_symmetry.space_group_name_H-M   'P 1'
#
loop_
_entity.id
_entity.type
_entity.pdbx_description
1 polymer ?
#
loop_
_entity_poly.entity_id
_entity_poly.type
_entity_poly.pdbx_seq_one_letter_code
_entity_poly.pdbx_strand_id
1 'polypeptide(L)'
;MAYSDILKLKKEETHTEEKVFIKNLIVGSDIFAIDLFNHIDSKEKGSTKLLSDEPFDEENFKLLGPSLVRGEESIELLKSIGIQGETSHSIFYKDMRFHKFGGRTKPMKMLWGEEKFSEAHMKISPEELLPSLKEEGLVDRLKENSLEMMISSIEKTEPTELIDQAFWKVHCTNGTVVECENLYWGETPASFYELHSKKSSLTENFVAFCESTQTPCALYVHMNFEKPLTENKETYFFPLSFTHDWGHFIGELDDKGEGQEARFLAFIDKEESSEEDISRKIRLLKKNFEKNFEKFKGNNYREYVVLRENTYCPKIDDNFLSEEKDLQEKLTFFSFNAPFVGPLTKQTNFEDSWLSSTFVTRASLIQSAIKSL
;
A
#
# COMPACT_ATOMS: atom_id res chain seq x y z
N MET A 1 -11.06 21.57 -52.54
CA MET A 1 -10.93 20.85 -51.25
C MET A 1 -10.70 21.88 -50.17
N ALA A 2 -11.50 21.84 -49.10
CA ALA A 2 -11.42 22.82 -48.03
C ALA A 2 -10.31 22.42 -47.04
N TYR A 3 -9.74 23.40 -46.34
CA TYR A 3 -8.73 23.17 -45.28
C TYR A 3 -9.28 22.28 -44.15
N SER A 4 -10.60 22.25 -43.97
CA SER A 4 -11.34 21.37 -43.05
C SER A 4 -11.28 19.88 -43.41
N ASP A 5 -10.94 19.54 -44.65
CA ASP A 5 -10.88 18.14 -45.11
C ASP A 5 -9.51 17.50 -44.81
N ILE A 6 -8.47 18.32 -44.58
CA ILE A 6 -7.10 17.86 -44.28
C ILE A 6 -6.95 17.46 -42.80
N LEU A 7 -7.69 18.09 -41.88
CA LEU A 7 -7.69 17.74 -40.44
C LEU A 7 -8.53 16.50 -40.10
N LYS A 8 -9.30 15.97 -41.06
CA LYS A 8 -10.11 14.75 -40.88
C LYS A 8 -9.40 13.47 -41.27
N LEU A 9 -8.19 13.57 -41.82
CA LEU A 9 -7.29 12.43 -41.90
C LEU A 9 -6.73 12.20 -40.50
N LYS A 10 -7.51 11.49 -39.66
CA LYS A 10 -6.90 10.68 -38.60
C LYS A 10 -5.83 9.88 -39.31
N LYS A 11 -4.58 10.22 -39.06
CA LYS A 11 -3.50 9.27 -39.21
C LYS A 11 -3.96 8.08 -38.37
N GLU A 12 -4.36 6.99 -39.01
CA GLU A 12 -4.27 5.69 -38.38
C GLU A 12 -2.77 5.51 -38.14
N GLU A 13 -2.29 6.06 -37.03
CA GLU A 13 -1.11 5.53 -36.40
C GLU A 13 -1.55 4.13 -35.97
N THR A 14 -1.27 3.17 -36.84
CA THR A 14 -1.09 1.78 -36.44
C THR A 14 -0.01 1.81 -35.36
N HIS A 15 -0.41 2.07 -34.12
CA HIS A 15 0.32 1.56 -32.98
C HIS A 15 0.28 0.05 -33.17
N THR A 16 1.37 -0.51 -33.67
CA THR A 16 1.64 -1.94 -33.50
C THR A 16 1.70 -2.15 -31.99
N GLU A 17 0.57 -2.59 -31.42
CA GLU A 17 0.51 -3.04 -30.04
C GLU A 17 1.57 -4.13 -29.87
N GLU A 18 2.55 -3.85 -29.01
CA GLU A 18 3.52 -4.85 -28.62
C GLU A 18 2.83 -5.79 -27.64
N LYS A 19 2.69 -7.07 -28.03
CA LYS A 19 2.06 -8.08 -27.19
C LYS A 19 3.11 -8.96 -26.56
N VAL A 20 3.00 -9.15 -25.25
CA VAL A 20 3.89 -10.02 -24.48
C VAL A 20 3.04 -10.95 -23.62
N PHE A 21 3.28 -12.25 -23.71
CA PHE A 21 2.64 -13.23 -22.85
C PHE A 21 3.49 -13.50 -21.61
N ILE A 22 2.85 -13.54 -20.44
CA ILE A 22 3.47 -13.78 -19.13
C ILE A 22 2.57 -14.71 -18.33
N LYS A 23 3.07 -15.88 -17.95
CA LYS A 23 2.24 -16.86 -17.23
C LYS A 23 1.72 -16.31 -15.89
N ASN A 24 2.59 -15.68 -15.10
CA ASN A 24 2.25 -15.10 -13.80
C ASN A 24 2.61 -13.61 -13.79
N LEU A 25 1.62 -12.74 -13.90
CA LEU A 25 1.82 -11.29 -13.83
C LEU A 25 1.50 -10.81 -12.41
N ILE A 26 2.49 -10.22 -11.73
CA ILE A 26 2.30 -9.59 -10.42
C ILE A 26 2.27 -8.08 -10.62
N VAL A 27 1.14 -7.45 -10.29
CA VAL A 27 0.99 -5.99 -10.31
C VAL A 27 1.19 -5.45 -8.91
N GLY A 28 2.11 -4.49 -8.77
CA GLY A 28 2.43 -3.81 -7.50
C GLY A 28 3.92 -3.83 -7.18
N SER A 29 4.34 -2.95 -6.27
CA SER A 29 5.77 -2.69 -6.00
C SER A 29 6.19 -2.78 -4.53
N ASP A 30 5.31 -3.26 -3.64
CA ASP A 30 5.59 -3.35 -2.22
C ASP A 30 6.31 -4.65 -1.80
N ILE A 31 6.60 -4.75 -0.51
CA ILE A 31 7.28 -5.90 0.09
C ILE A 31 6.56 -7.24 -0.14
N PHE A 32 5.23 -7.24 -0.28
CA PHE A 32 4.46 -8.45 -0.53
C PHE A 32 4.53 -8.86 -2.00
N ALA A 33 4.58 -7.90 -2.93
CA ALA A 33 4.80 -8.16 -4.35
C ALA A 33 6.18 -8.78 -4.58
N ILE A 34 7.21 -8.22 -3.94
CA ILE A 34 8.58 -8.75 -3.98
C ILE A 34 8.65 -10.18 -3.43
N ASP A 35 8.03 -10.40 -2.28
CA ASP A 35 8.00 -11.69 -1.62
C ASP A 35 7.20 -12.74 -2.41
N LEU A 36 6.11 -12.33 -3.07
CA LEU A 36 5.32 -13.19 -3.94
C LEU A 36 6.10 -13.56 -5.21
N PHE A 37 6.77 -12.58 -5.83
CA PHE A 37 7.65 -12.81 -6.98
C PHE A 37 8.71 -13.86 -6.65
N ASN A 38 9.43 -13.68 -5.53
CA ASN A 38 10.47 -14.61 -5.14
C ASN A 38 9.92 -16.04 -4.93
N HIS A 39 8.73 -16.16 -4.35
CA HIS A 39 8.09 -17.45 -4.15
C HIS A 39 7.69 -18.14 -5.47
N ILE A 40 7.00 -17.45 -6.37
CA ILE A 40 6.54 -18.04 -7.63
C ILE A 40 7.73 -18.36 -8.55
N ASP A 41 8.69 -17.44 -8.68
CA ASP A 41 9.89 -17.66 -9.51
C ASP A 41 10.75 -18.82 -8.98
N SER A 42 10.79 -19.04 -7.66
CA SER A 42 11.48 -20.21 -7.08
C SER A 42 10.83 -21.54 -7.44
N LYS A 43 9.50 -21.56 -7.67
CA LYS A 43 8.75 -22.75 -8.10
C LYS A 43 8.89 -22.99 -9.60
N GLU A 44 8.86 -21.93 -10.40
CA GLU A 44 8.95 -22.00 -11.87
C GLU A 44 9.69 -20.78 -12.43
N LYS A 45 11.01 -20.90 -12.58
CA LYS A 45 11.89 -19.80 -13.02
C LYS A 45 11.46 -19.21 -14.36
N GLY A 46 11.41 -17.88 -14.43
CA GLY A 46 11.09 -17.15 -15.65
C GLY A 46 9.62 -17.15 -16.05
N SER A 47 8.75 -17.78 -15.26
CA SER A 47 7.29 -17.76 -15.47
C SER A 47 6.63 -16.47 -15.01
N THR A 48 7.36 -15.64 -14.25
CA THR A 48 6.80 -14.53 -13.48
C THR A 48 7.48 -13.22 -13.84
N LYS A 49 6.69 -12.16 -13.97
CA LYS A 49 7.19 -10.79 -14.05
C LYS A 49 6.39 -9.87 -13.13
N LEU A 50 7.04 -8.79 -12.71
CA LEU A 50 6.42 -7.70 -11.95
C LEU A 50 6.03 -6.59 -12.91
N LEU A 51 4.93 -5.90 -12.61
CA LEU A 51 4.48 -4.72 -13.32
C LEU A 51 4.20 -3.59 -12.32
N SER A 52 4.91 -2.48 -12.48
CA SER A 52 4.80 -1.29 -11.66
C SER A 52 4.98 -0.04 -12.51
N ASP A 53 4.46 1.09 -12.06
CA ASP A 53 4.66 2.40 -12.68
C ASP A 53 6.01 3.06 -12.31
N GLU A 54 6.61 2.61 -11.21
CA GLU A 54 7.92 3.03 -10.71
C GLU A 54 8.97 1.91 -10.83
N PRO A 55 10.26 2.25 -11.02
CA PRO A 55 11.36 1.27 -10.99
C PRO A 55 11.50 0.63 -9.61
N PHE A 56 11.99 -0.61 -9.58
CA PHE A 56 12.34 -1.28 -8.32
C PHE A 56 13.71 -0.85 -7.81
N ASP A 57 13.74 -0.32 -6.60
CA ASP A 57 14.94 0.02 -5.85
C ASP A 57 14.85 -0.41 -4.37
N GLU A 58 15.84 -0.01 -3.56
CA GLU A 58 15.90 -0.35 -2.14
C GLU A 58 14.79 0.30 -1.31
N GLU A 59 14.15 1.38 -1.79
CA GLU A 59 13.05 2.02 -1.08
C GLU A 59 11.78 1.16 -1.12
N ASN A 60 11.59 0.32 -2.15
CA ASN A 60 10.48 -0.64 -2.22
C ASN A 60 10.48 -1.66 -1.08
N PHE A 61 11.62 -1.87 -0.41
CA PHE A 61 11.75 -2.78 0.73
C PHE A 61 11.26 -2.16 2.04
N LYS A 62 10.94 -0.86 2.06
CA LYS A 62 10.54 -0.14 3.26
C LYS A 62 9.03 -0.02 3.37
N LEU A 63 8.54 -0.08 4.61
CA LEU A 63 7.18 0.31 4.94
C LEU A 63 7.09 1.83 5.07
N LEU A 64 6.13 2.42 4.36
CA LEU A 64 5.88 3.86 4.39
C LEU A 64 5.07 4.27 5.62
N GLY A 65 5.44 5.41 6.22
CA GLY A 65 4.74 5.96 7.37
C GLY A 65 5.06 5.26 8.71
N PRO A 66 4.25 5.49 9.74
CA PRO A 66 4.44 4.92 11.06
C PRO A 66 4.14 3.42 11.07
N SER A 67 4.46 2.74 12.18
CA SER A 67 4.23 1.30 12.34
C SER A 67 2.83 0.87 11.91
N LEU A 68 2.77 -0.22 11.15
CA LEU A 68 1.53 -0.73 10.57
C LEU A 68 0.98 -1.96 11.30
N VAL A 69 1.69 -2.50 12.30
CA VAL A 69 1.09 -3.44 13.24
C VAL A 69 0.35 -2.65 14.31
N ARG A 70 -0.97 -2.61 14.22
CA ARG A 70 -1.86 -1.79 15.06
C ARG A 70 -2.95 -2.64 15.70
N GLY A 71 -3.24 -2.35 16.96
CA GLY A 71 -4.26 -3.03 17.73
C GLY A 71 -3.76 -4.28 18.43
N GLU A 72 -4.40 -4.62 19.54
CA GLU A 72 -4.03 -5.76 20.39
C GLU A 72 -4.09 -7.07 19.62
N GLU A 73 -5.16 -7.30 18.86
CA GLU A 73 -5.38 -8.52 18.06
C GLU A 73 -4.26 -8.75 17.04
N SER A 74 -3.88 -7.70 16.27
CA SER A 74 -2.79 -7.78 15.29
C SER A 74 -1.44 -8.09 15.95
N ILE A 75 -1.19 -7.53 17.13
CA ILE A 75 0.05 -7.71 17.89
C ILE A 75 0.10 -9.13 18.47
N GLU A 76 -0.98 -9.60 19.08
CA GLU A 76 -1.07 -10.94 19.66
C GLU A 76 -0.92 -12.03 18.61
N LEU A 77 -1.55 -11.84 17.44
CA LEU A 77 -1.43 -12.77 16.33
C LEU A 77 0.02 -12.91 15.85
N LEU A 78 0.74 -11.79 15.64
CA LEU A 78 2.15 -11.85 15.24
C LEU A 78 3.04 -12.47 16.34
N LYS A 79 2.77 -12.17 17.61
CA LYS A 79 3.47 -12.81 18.74
C LYS A 79 3.23 -14.32 18.79
N SER A 80 2.03 -14.78 18.45
CA SER A 80 1.67 -16.21 18.44
C SER A 80 2.46 -17.02 17.40
N ILE A 81 2.90 -16.39 16.31
CA ILE A 81 3.73 -17.00 15.26
C ILE A 81 5.23 -16.75 15.47
N GLY A 82 5.63 -16.24 16.64
CA GLY A 82 7.02 -16.08 17.04
C GLY A 82 7.66 -14.73 16.71
N ILE A 83 6.92 -13.78 16.12
CA ILE A 83 7.42 -12.42 15.88
C ILE A 83 7.32 -11.62 17.17
N GLN A 84 8.48 -11.29 17.75
CA GLN A 84 8.58 -10.52 18.98
C GLN A 84 8.78 -9.04 18.69
N GLY A 85 8.25 -8.19 19.58
CA GLY A 85 8.44 -6.75 19.48
C GLY A 85 7.91 -6.05 20.72
N GLU A 86 8.49 -4.87 21.00
CA GLU A 86 8.00 -4.01 22.06
C GLU A 86 6.70 -3.34 21.63
N THR A 87 5.71 -3.38 22.51
CA THR A 87 4.45 -2.67 22.31
C THR A 87 4.60 -1.24 22.82
N SER A 88 4.17 -0.28 22.00
CA SER A 88 4.17 1.14 22.30
C SER A 88 2.78 1.74 22.05
N HIS A 89 2.60 3.00 22.40
CA HIS A 89 1.32 3.69 22.38
C HIS A 89 1.41 5.01 21.62
N SER A 90 0.26 5.64 21.41
CA SER A 90 0.16 6.90 20.70
C SER A 90 -0.08 8.08 21.66
N ILE A 91 0.40 9.26 21.26
CA ILE A 91 0.21 10.53 21.98
C ILE A 91 -0.19 11.62 21.00
N PHE A 92 -0.96 12.60 21.47
CA PHE A 92 -1.40 13.72 20.65
C PHE A 92 -1.03 15.07 21.26
N TYR A 93 -0.72 16.04 20.40
CA TYR A 93 -0.33 17.38 20.82
C TYR A 93 -1.54 18.29 20.95
N LYS A 94 -1.75 18.85 22.15
CA LYS A 94 -2.81 19.82 22.44
C LYS A 94 -2.46 20.68 23.65
N ASP A 95 -2.89 21.94 23.66
CA ASP A 95 -2.63 22.87 24.77
C ASP A 95 -1.13 22.94 25.12
N MET A 96 -0.28 23.02 24.08
CA MET A 96 1.17 23.15 24.16
C MET A 96 1.93 21.95 24.76
N ARG A 97 1.31 20.77 24.88
CA ARG A 97 1.97 19.56 25.38
C ARG A 97 1.39 18.28 24.76
N PHE A 98 2.09 17.17 24.94
CA PHE A 98 1.58 15.85 24.56
C PHE A 98 0.66 15.27 25.63
N HIS A 99 -0.40 14.59 25.18
CA HIS A 99 -1.36 13.88 26.01
C HIS A 99 -1.52 12.45 25.48
N LYS A 100 -1.88 11.53 26.38
CA LYS A 100 -2.22 10.15 26.02
C LYS A 100 -3.66 10.06 25.53
N PHE A 101 -3.92 9.19 24.57
CA PHE A 101 -5.29 8.80 24.22
C PHE A 101 -5.99 8.11 25.39
N GLY A 102 -7.32 8.21 25.46
CA GLY A 102 -8.14 7.68 26.56
C GLY A 102 -8.12 8.52 27.86
N GLY A 103 -7.38 9.63 27.90
CA GLY A 103 -7.33 10.55 29.03
C GLY A 103 -8.51 11.52 29.12
N ARG A 104 -8.44 12.46 30.08
CA ARG A 104 -9.43 13.54 30.24
C ARG A 104 -9.41 14.53 29.07
N THR A 105 -8.22 14.84 28.58
CA THR A 105 -8.04 15.69 27.39
C THR A 105 -8.44 14.88 26.16
N LYS A 106 -9.28 15.46 25.30
CA LYS A 106 -9.64 14.85 24.01
C LYS A 106 -8.76 15.42 22.88
N PRO A 107 -8.35 14.61 21.90
CA PRO A 107 -7.64 15.08 20.70
C PRO A 107 -8.51 16.04 19.89
N MET A 108 -7.92 16.69 18.88
CA MET A 108 -8.69 17.31 17.81
C MET A 108 -9.46 16.22 17.04
N LYS A 109 -10.46 16.60 16.25
CA LYS A 109 -11.25 15.64 15.47
C LYS A 109 -10.29 14.82 14.60
N MET A 110 -10.37 13.50 14.74
CA MET A 110 -9.63 12.55 13.91
C MET A 110 -10.37 12.38 12.58
N LEU A 111 -9.61 12.35 11.48
CA LEU A 111 -10.13 12.07 10.14
C LEU A 111 -10.16 10.56 9.87
N TRP A 112 -10.67 10.19 8.69
CA TRP A 112 -10.73 8.80 8.24
C TRP A 112 -9.36 8.13 8.38
N GLY A 113 -9.35 6.90 8.91
CA GLY A 113 -8.13 6.11 9.11
C GLY A 113 -7.25 6.52 10.30
N GLU A 114 -7.29 7.78 10.74
CA GLU A 114 -6.44 8.28 11.83
C GLU A 114 -6.70 7.57 13.16
N GLU A 115 -7.95 7.20 13.42
CA GLU A 115 -8.35 6.51 14.65
C GLU A 115 -7.58 5.22 14.87
N LYS A 116 -7.26 4.49 13.78
CA LYS A 116 -6.53 3.21 13.85
C LYS A 116 -5.11 3.39 14.37
N PHE A 117 -4.49 4.55 14.11
CA PHE A 117 -3.16 4.87 14.60
C PHE A 117 -3.15 5.33 16.06
N SER A 118 -4.32 5.55 16.69
CA SER A 118 -4.41 5.85 18.12
C SER A 118 -4.25 4.60 19.00
N GLU A 119 -4.41 3.42 18.40
CA GLU A 119 -4.24 2.12 19.07
C GLU A 119 -2.77 1.83 19.39
N ALA A 120 -2.56 0.86 20.29
CA ALA A 120 -1.23 0.32 20.55
C ALA A 120 -0.60 -0.24 19.28
N HIS A 121 0.73 -0.19 19.20
CA HIS A 121 1.46 -0.64 18.03
C HIS A 121 2.69 -1.44 18.40
N MET A 122 3.18 -2.18 17.43
CA MET A 122 4.45 -2.90 17.50
C MET A 122 5.28 -2.55 16.27
N LYS A 123 6.57 -2.26 16.48
CA LYS A 123 7.53 -2.09 15.40
C LYS A 123 8.00 -3.46 14.93
N ILE A 124 8.14 -3.62 13.62
CA ILE A 124 8.65 -4.84 12.99
C ILE A 124 9.60 -4.46 11.86
N SER A 125 10.60 -5.30 11.61
CA SER A 125 11.38 -5.23 10.37
C SER A 125 10.64 -5.99 9.27
N PRO A 126 10.50 -5.45 8.05
CA PRO A 126 9.90 -6.18 6.92
C PRO A 126 10.54 -7.56 6.70
N GLU A 127 11.84 -7.67 6.94
CA GLU A 127 12.61 -8.88 6.71
C GLU A 127 12.53 -9.91 7.86
N GLU A 128 12.00 -9.51 9.02
CA GLU A 128 11.60 -10.45 10.08
C GLU A 128 10.27 -11.12 9.72
N LEU A 129 9.39 -10.34 9.07
CA LEU A 129 8.09 -10.81 8.60
C LEU A 129 8.20 -11.65 7.33
N LEU A 130 9.03 -11.21 6.38
CA LEU A 130 9.23 -11.80 5.07
C LEU A 130 10.73 -12.09 4.87
N PRO A 131 11.24 -13.26 5.30
CA PRO A 131 12.67 -13.57 5.23
C PRO A 131 13.26 -13.59 3.82
N SER A 132 12.42 -13.79 2.79
CA SER A 132 12.79 -13.72 1.37
C SER A 132 13.44 -12.38 1.00
N LEU A 133 13.09 -11.29 1.69
CA LEU A 133 13.63 -9.97 1.44
C LEU A 133 15.14 -9.87 1.71
N LYS A 134 15.74 -10.83 2.43
CA LYS A 134 17.18 -10.90 2.70
C LYS A 134 17.96 -11.68 1.64
N GLU A 135 17.31 -12.21 0.62
CA GLU A 135 17.96 -13.05 -0.37
C GLU A 135 18.96 -12.25 -1.23
N GLU A 136 20.19 -12.75 -1.32
CA GLU A 136 21.26 -12.10 -2.09
C GLU A 136 20.91 -12.08 -3.59
N GLY A 137 21.14 -10.94 -4.24
CA GLY A 137 20.82 -10.75 -5.66
C GLY A 137 19.32 -10.60 -5.97
N LEU A 138 18.45 -10.52 -4.95
CA LEU A 138 17.01 -10.32 -5.16
C LEU A 138 16.72 -9.02 -5.92
N VAL A 139 17.35 -7.91 -5.56
CA VAL A 139 17.16 -6.61 -6.22
C VAL A 139 17.48 -6.68 -7.71
N ASP A 140 18.58 -7.33 -8.09
CA ASP A 140 18.98 -7.45 -9.50
C ASP A 140 17.98 -8.33 -10.26
N ARG A 141 17.53 -9.45 -9.66
CA ARG A 141 16.47 -10.29 -10.25
C ARG A 141 15.16 -9.55 -10.42
N LEU A 142 14.77 -8.70 -9.46
CA LEU A 142 13.57 -7.87 -9.57
C LEU A 142 13.69 -6.94 -10.78
N LYS A 143 14.81 -6.22 -10.91
CA LYS A 143 15.06 -5.30 -12.03
C LYS A 143 15.05 -6.01 -13.39
N GLU A 144 15.60 -7.23 -13.48
CA GLU A 144 15.59 -8.02 -14.71
C GLU A 144 14.18 -8.53 -15.09
N ASN A 145 13.28 -8.65 -14.11
CA ASN A 145 11.95 -9.21 -14.28
C ASN A 145 10.81 -8.20 -14.09
N SER A 146 11.12 -6.93 -13.84
CA SER A 146 10.16 -5.85 -13.73
C SER A 146 9.86 -5.22 -15.08
N LEU A 147 8.59 -4.90 -15.26
CA LEU A 147 8.06 -4.10 -16.34
C LEU A 147 7.66 -2.75 -15.76
N GLU A 148 8.39 -1.70 -16.14
CA GLU A 148 8.16 -0.33 -15.68
C GLU A 148 7.17 0.36 -16.64
N MET A 149 5.88 0.14 -16.41
CA MET A 149 4.81 0.62 -17.29
C MET A 149 3.57 0.99 -16.48
N MET A 150 2.94 2.11 -16.83
CA MET A 150 1.67 2.53 -16.27
C MET A 150 0.51 1.80 -16.96
N ILE A 151 -0.39 1.22 -16.16
CA ILE A 151 -1.58 0.51 -16.64
C ILE A 151 -2.65 1.52 -17.06
N SER A 152 -3.27 1.30 -18.21
CA SER A 152 -4.38 2.10 -18.73
C SER A 152 -5.73 1.38 -18.61
N SER A 153 -5.77 0.06 -18.77
CA SER A 153 -6.96 -0.74 -18.53
C SER A 153 -6.67 -2.24 -18.36
N ILE A 154 -7.62 -2.97 -17.79
CA ILE A 154 -7.58 -4.41 -17.55
C ILE A 154 -8.81 -5.04 -18.18
N GLU A 155 -8.63 -6.17 -18.85
CA GLU A 155 -9.70 -6.93 -19.49
C GLU A 155 -9.58 -8.42 -19.12
N LYS A 156 -10.71 -9.02 -18.69
CA LYS A 156 -10.83 -10.48 -18.60
C LYS A 156 -11.09 -11.05 -20.00
N THR A 157 -10.38 -12.11 -20.37
CA THR A 157 -10.50 -12.77 -21.67
C THR A 157 -10.73 -14.27 -21.53
N GLU A 158 -11.28 -14.88 -22.58
CA GLU A 158 -11.37 -16.33 -22.71
C GLU A 158 -10.16 -16.83 -23.52
N PRO A 159 -9.35 -17.77 -22.99
CA PRO A 159 -8.20 -18.28 -23.71
C PRO A 159 -8.59 -18.98 -25.01
N THR A 160 -8.00 -18.56 -26.13
CA THR A 160 -8.19 -19.22 -27.43
C THR A 160 -7.07 -20.20 -27.77
N GLU A 161 -5.91 -20.07 -27.12
CA GLU A 161 -4.73 -20.90 -27.37
C GLU A 161 -4.60 -22.03 -26.34
N LEU A 162 -4.03 -23.16 -26.77
CA LEU A 162 -3.86 -24.34 -25.92
C LEU A 162 -2.61 -24.28 -25.02
N ILE A 163 -1.64 -23.44 -25.38
CA ILE A 163 -0.35 -23.32 -24.67
C ILE A 163 -0.36 -22.04 -23.84
N ASP A 164 -0.46 -20.88 -24.50
CA ASP A 164 -0.46 -19.57 -23.84
C ASP A 164 -1.89 -19.18 -23.46
N GLN A 165 -2.35 -19.69 -22.32
CA GLN A 165 -3.72 -19.48 -21.86
C GLN A 165 -3.93 -18.08 -21.27
N ALA A 166 -4.14 -17.08 -22.12
CA ALA A 166 -4.37 -15.70 -21.70
C ALA A 166 -5.80 -15.48 -21.15
N PHE A 167 -5.96 -15.54 -19.82
CA PHE A 167 -7.22 -15.21 -19.13
C PHE A 167 -7.37 -13.71 -18.85
N TRP A 168 -6.26 -12.97 -18.88
CA TRP A 168 -6.23 -11.54 -18.57
C TRP A 168 -5.37 -10.78 -19.56
N LYS A 169 -5.80 -9.56 -19.90
CA LYS A 169 -5.03 -8.59 -20.67
C LYS A 169 -4.90 -7.29 -19.89
N VAL A 170 -3.66 -6.84 -19.75
CA VAL A 170 -3.32 -5.57 -19.09
C VAL A 170 -2.77 -4.64 -20.16
N HIS A 171 -3.51 -3.59 -20.46
CA HIS A 171 -3.12 -2.56 -21.41
C HIS A 171 -2.28 -1.50 -20.70
N CYS A 172 -1.14 -1.16 -21.25
CA CYS A 172 -0.25 -0.12 -20.73
C CYS A 172 -0.41 1.17 -21.54
N THR A 173 -0.09 2.32 -20.94
CA THR A 173 -0.19 3.64 -21.57
C THR A 173 0.78 3.84 -22.74
N ASN A 174 1.88 3.06 -22.79
CA ASN A 174 2.86 3.06 -23.87
C ASN A 174 2.44 2.23 -25.09
N GLY A 175 1.27 1.59 -25.06
CA GLY A 175 0.75 0.75 -26.15
C GLY A 175 1.15 -0.74 -26.06
N THR A 176 1.90 -1.16 -25.03
CA THR A 176 2.15 -2.57 -24.76
C THR A 176 0.89 -3.22 -24.17
N VAL A 177 0.59 -4.45 -24.60
CA VAL A 177 -0.46 -5.30 -24.04
C VAL A 177 0.19 -6.54 -23.42
N VAL A 178 0.06 -6.66 -22.11
CA VAL A 178 0.56 -7.82 -21.37
C VAL A 178 -0.58 -8.83 -21.23
N GLU A 179 -0.44 -9.96 -21.89
CA GLU A 179 -1.39 -11.08 -21.80
C GLU A 179 -0.89 -12.05 -20.72
N CYS A 180 -1.76 -12.50 -19.82
CA CYS A 180 -1.34 -13.39 -18.75
C CYS A 180 -2.34 -14.49 -18.40
N GLU A 181 -1.82 -15.61 -17.91
CA GLU A 181 -2.63 -16.71 -17.41
C GLU A 181 -3.15 -16.38 -16.00
N ASN A 182 -2.25 -16.02 -15.08
CA ASN A 182 -2.57 -15.68 -13.70
C ASN A 182 -2.23 -14.21 -13.43
N LEU A 183 -3.24 -13.44 -12.99
CA LEU A 183 -3.11 -12.06 -12.58
C LEU A 183 -3.10 -11.97 -11.05
N TYR A 184 -1.97 -11.56 -10.48
CA TYR A 184 -1.83 -11.23 -9.07
C TYR A 184 -1.90 -9.72 -8.92
N TRP A 185 -2.87 -9.22 -8.16
CA TRP A 185 -3.15 -7.79 -8.02
C TRP A 185 -2.84 -7.32 -6.59
N GLY A 186 -1.73 -6.59 -6.44
CA GLY A 186 -1.25 -6.05 -5.16
C GLY A 186 -1.73 -4.64 -4.87
N GLU A 187 -2.26 -3.95 -5.88
CA GLU A 187 -2.92 -2.67 -5.72
C GLU A 187 -4.32 -2.84 -5.11
N THR A 188 -4.99 -1.73 -4.81
CA THR A 188 -6.32 -1.78 -4.17
C THR A 188 -7.40 -2.43 -5.06
N PRO A 189 -8.43 -3.07 -4.49
CA PRO A 189 -9.59 -3.51 -5.29
C PRO A 189 -10.32 -2.34 -5.96
N ALA A 190 -10.34 -1.15 -5.34
CA ALA A 190 -10.86 0.07 -5.95
C ALA A 190 -10.13 0.41 -7.27
N SER A 191 -8.79 0.40 -7.27
CA SER A 191 -8.00 0.69 -8.47
C SER A 191 -8.15 -0.38 -9.55
N PHE A 192 -8.34 -1.65 -9.18
CA PHE A 192 -8.71 -2.70 -10.14
C PHE A 192 -10.03 -2.36 -10.84
N TYR A 193 -11.06 -1.99 -10.07
CA TYR A 193 -12.37 -1.60 -10.62
C TYR A 193 -12.30 -0.38 -11.54
N GLU A 194 -11.48 0.61 -11.18
CA GLU A 194 -11.27 1.80 -12.00
C GLU A 194 -10.66 1.47 -13.36
N LEU A 195 -9.68 0.56 -13.39
CA LEU A 195 -8.98 0.13 -14.59
C LEU A 195 -9.73 -0.94 -15.40
N HIS A 196 -10.72 -1.62 -14.81
CA HIS A 196 -11.46 -2.68 -15.50
C HIS A 196 -12.27 -2.10 -16.68
N SER A 197 -11.94 -2.52 -17.91
CA SER A 197 -12.45 -1.95 -19.16
C SER A 197 -13.98 -2.09 -19.29
N LYS A 198 -14.51 -3.27 -18.95
CA LYS A 198 -15.93 -3.59 -19.06
C LYS A 198 -16.61 -3.63 -17.69
N LYS A 199 -16.85 -2.46 -17.08
CA LYS A 199 -17.53 -2.37 -15.77
C LYS A 199 -18.88 -3.11 -15.72
N SER A 200 -19.58 -3.22 -16.84
CA SER A 200 -20.85 -3.94 -16.94
C SER A 200 -20.74 -5.47 -16.83
N SER A 201 -19.54 -6.05 -16.87
CA SER A 201 -19.35 -7.50 -16.61
C SER A 201 -19.11 -7.80 -15.13
N LEU A 202 -19.02 -6.78 -14.28
CA LEU A 202 -18.87 -6.92 -12.85
C LEU A 202 -20.24 -6.93 -12.19
N THR A 203 -20.40 -7.73 -11.15
CA THR A 203 -21.64 -7.78 -10.38
C THR A 203 -21.78 -6.55 -9.49
N GLU A 204 -23.01 -6.23 -9.09
CA GLU A 204 -23.26 -5.13 -8.14
C GLU A 204 -22.53 -5.36 -6.81
N ASN A 205 -22.44 -6.60 -6.35
CA ASN A 205 -21.72 -6.97 -5.14
C ASN A 205 -20.22 -6.65 -5.28
N PHE A 206 -19.59 -6.97 -6.42
CA PHE A 206 -18.16 -6.68 -6.65
C PHE A 206 -17.89 -5.19 -6.71
N VAL A 207 -18.77 -4.44 -7.37
CA VAL A 207 -18.67 -2.98 -7.43
C VAL A 207 -18.76 -2.39 -6.02
N ALA A 208 -19.77 -2.79 -5.23
CA ALA A 208 -19.93 -2.31 -3.86
C ALA A 208 -18.72 -2.65 -2.97
N PHE A 209 -18.14 -3.83 -3.14
CA PHE A 209 -16.90 -4.21 -2.48
C PHE A 209 -15.73 -3.27 -2.87
N CYS A 210 -15.47 -3.09 -4.16
CA CYS A 210 -14.41 -2.20 -4.63
C CYS A 210 -14.59 -0.77 -4.12
N GLU A 211 -15.82 -0.24 -4.16
CA GLU A 211 -16.16 1.08 -3.61
C GLU A 211 -15.87 1.16 -2.10
N SER A 212 -16.16 0.11 -1.33
CA SER A 212 -15.88 0.06 0.11
C SER A 212 -14.37 0.10 0.45
N THR A 213 -13.52 -0.24 -0.53
CA THR A 213 -12.05 -0.21 -0.38
C THR A 213 -11.41 1.09 -0.84
N GLN A 214 -12.21 2.08 -1.26
CA GLN A 214 -11.68 3.40 -1.58
C GLN A 214 -11.07 4.06 -0.35
N THR A 215 -9.92 4.69 -0.56
CA THR A 215 -9.16 5.36 0.48
C THR A 215 -8.74 6.75 0.04
N PRO A 216 -8.55 7.71 0.96
CA PRO A 216 -7.98 9.00 0.61
C PRO A 216 -6.53 8.84 0.12
N CYS A 217 -5.99 9.90 -0.46
CA CYS A 217 -4.56 9.98 -0.74
C CYS A 217 -3.77 10.16 0.57
N ALA A 218 -2.50 9.79 0.57
CA ALA A 218 -1.58 10.09 1.67
C ALA A 218 -0.32 10.81 1.21
N LEU A 219 0.05 11.80 2.02
CA LEU A 219 1.35 12.45 2.01
C LEU A 219 2.25 11.78 3.04
N TYR A 220 3.29 11.10 2.57
CA TYR A 220 4.35 10.55 3.40
C TYR A 220 5.52 11.52 3.43
N VAL A 221 6.03 11.80 4.63
CA VAL A 221 7.21 12.64 4.86
C VAL A 221 8.20 11.85 5.69
N HIS A 222 9.34 11.54 5.09
CA HIS A 222 10.44 10.82 5.71
C HIS A 222 11.60 11.79 5.94
N MET A 223 12.14 11.81 7.15
CA MET A 223 13.29 12.65 7.51
C MET A 223 14.37 11.80 8.18
N ASN A 224 15.57 11.77 7.60
CA ASN A 224 16.73 11.07 8.14
C ASN A 224 17.65 12.06 8.84
N PHE A 225 17.65 12.05 10.17
CA PHE A 225 18.46 12.93 11.02
C PHE A 225 19.82 12.33 11.33
N GLU A 226 20.87 13.15 11.28
CA GLU A 226 22.23 12.73 11.66
C GLU A 226 22.37 12.46 13.16
N LYS A 227 21.51 13.06 14.00
CA LYS A 227 21.50 12.88 15.45
C LYS A 227 20.09 12.59 15.96
N PRO A 228 19.93 11.80 17.05
CA PRO A 228 18.62 11.51 17.60
C PRO A 228 17.95 12.74 18.21
N LEU A 229 16.66 12.90 17.93
CA LEU A 229 15.84 14.01 18.44
C LEU A 229 15.23 13.70 19.80
N THR A 230 14.82 12.44 20.01
CA THR A 230 14.12 11.96 21.20
C THR A 230 14.40 10.48 21.43
N GLU A 231 14.20 9.98 22.65
CA GLU A 231 14.26 8.54 22.98
C GLU A 231 12.86 7.89 23.01
N ASN A 232 11.83 8.71 22.82
CA ASN A 232 10.43 8.30 22.84
C ASN A 232 10.08 7.41 21.64
N LYS A 233 9.35 6.32 21.93
CA LYS A 233 8.91 5.33 20.93
C LYS A 233 7.43 5.46 20.58
N GLU A 234 6.75 6.47 21.09
CA GLU A 234 5.32 6.70 20.84
C GLU A 234 5.04 7.14 19.40
N THR A 235 3.82 6.87 18.92
CA THR A 235 3.30 7.49 17.70
C THR A 235 2.78 8.90 18.03
N TYR A 236 3.29 9.90 17.33
CA TYR A 236 2.94 11.31 17.51
C TYR A 236 1.79 11.71 16.60
N PHE A 237 0.80 12.39 17.17
CA PHE A 237 -0.26 13.09 16.44
C PHE A 237 -0.05 14.60 16.55
N PHE A 238 0.38 15.22 15.46
CA PHE A 238 0.52 16.66 15.34
C PHE A 238 -0.65 17.25 14.56
N PRO A 239 -1.43 18.19 15.13
CA PRO A 239 -2.58 18.75 14.43
C PRO A 239 -2.14 19.54 13.19
N LEU A 240 -2.87 19.36 12.08
CA LEU A 240 -2.71 20.14 10.85
C LEU A 240 -3.31 21.55 10.98
N SER A 241 -4.19 21.75 11.95
CA SER A 241 -4.71 23.05 12.34
C SER A 241 -5.15 23.03 13.81
N PHE A 242 -4.93 24.13 14.51
CA PHE A 242 -5.42 24.30 15.89
C PHE A 242 -6.84 24.85 15.94
N THR A 243 -7.38 25.29 14.80
CA THR A 243 -8.66 25.99 14.71
C THR A 243 -9.65 25.33 13.74
N HIS A 244 -9.18 24.40 12.91
CA HIS A 244 -9.99 23.69 11.92
C HIS A 244 -9.73 22.19 12.05
N ASP A 245 -10.74 21.39 11.72
CA ASP A 245 -10.67 19.93 11.77
C ASP A 245 -10.00 19.38 10.49
N TRP A 246 -8.71 19.64 10.34
CA TRP A 246 -7.92 19.22 9.17
C TRP A 246 -7.13 17.93 9.38
N GLY A 247 -7.36 17.23 10.49
CA GLY A 247 -6.65 16.01 10.85
C GLY A 247 -5.24 16.26 11.39
N HIS A 248 -4.39 15.25 11.25
CA HIS A 248 -3.08 15.18 11.89
C HIS A 248 -1.98 14.70 10.93
N PHE A 249 -0.76 15.15 11.20
CA PHE A 249 0.41 14.35 10.89
C PHE A 249 0.55 13.26 11.95
N ILE A 250 0.66 12.03 11.50
CA ILE A 250 0.80 10.84 12.34
C ILE A 250 2.14 10.21 12.02
N GLY A 251 3.02 10.07 13.00
CA GLY A 251 4.34 9.53 12.72
C GLY A 251 5.14 9.07 13.91
N GLU A 252 6.22 8.38 13.61
CA GLU A 252 7.14 7.78 14.58
C GLU A 252 8.56 8.21 14.28
N LEU A 253 9.39 8.12 15.32
CA LEU A 253 10.83 8.28 15.21
C LEU A 253 11.49 6.94 15.59
N ASP A 254 12.43 6.51 14.77
CA ASP A 254 13.12 5.23 14.85
C ASP A 254 14.63 5.43 14.92
N ASP A 255 15.26 4.85 15.92
CA ASP A 255 16.71 4.94 16.09
C ASP A 255 17.43 4.13 15.01
N LYS A 256 18.46 4.75 14.39
CA LYS A 256 19.33 4.12 13.39
C LYS A 256 20.78 4.03 13.90
N GLY A 257 20.95 3.89 15.21
CA GLY A 257 22.26 3.87 15.87
C GLY A 257 22.81 5.27 16.12
N GLU A 258 23.42 5.90 15.11
CA GLU A 258 24.00 7.24 15.26
C GLU A 258 23.00 8.37 15.00
N GLY A 259 21.95 8.08 14.22
CA GLY A 259 20.89 9.03 13.84
C GLY A 259 19.49 8.50 14.16
N GLN A 260 18.48 9.19 13.61
CA GLN A 260 17.09 8.82 13.79
C GLN A 260 16.30 9.07 12.50
N GLU A 261 15.42 8.14 12.16
CA GLU A 261 14.53 8.23 11.01
C GLU A 261 13.13 8.62 11.51
N ALA A 262 12.56 9.69 10.97
CA ALA A 262 11.18 10.08 11.24
C ALA A 262 10.30 9.73 10.05
N ARG A 263 9.21 8.99 10.30
CA ARG A 263 8.27 8.54 9.29
C ARG A 263 6.88 9.04 9.63
N PHE A 264 6.39 9.99 8.85
CA PHE A 264 5.10 10.66 9.07
C PHE A 264 4.19 10.46 7.87
N LEU A 265 2.90 10.31 8.14
CA LEU A 265 1.83 10.36 7.15
C LEU A 265 0.83 11.46 7.50
N ALA A 266 0.17 11.99 6.48
CA ALA A 266 -1.04 12.78 6.62
C ALA A 266 -1.99 12.40 5.48
N PHE A 267 -3.26 12.16 5.80
CA PHE A 267 -4.29 11.96 4.78
C PHE A 267 -4.59 13.30 4.09
N ILE A 268 -4.75 13.25 2.77
CA ILE A 268 -5.08 14.40 1.95
C ILE A 268 -6.23 14.07 1.01
N ASP A 269 -7.04 15.08 0.74
CA ASP A 269 -8.06 15.00 -0.29
C ASP A 269 -7.44 15.32 -1.66
N LYS A 270 -7.58 14.41 -2.63
CA LYS A 270 -7.02 14.53 -3.98
C LYS A 270 -7.61 15.72 -4.74
N GLU A 271 -8.89 16.01 -4.53
CA GLU A 271 -9.61 17.03 -5.29
C GLU A 271 -9.38 18.44 -4.71
N GLU A 272 -9.09 18.53 -3.41
CA GLU A 272 -8.96 19.81 -2.70
C GLU A 272 -7.50 20.26 -2.47
N SER A 273 -6.51 19.36 -2.59
CA SER A 273 -5.12 19.67 -2.21
C SER A 273 -4.27 20.14 -3.38
N SER A 274 -3.82 21.40 -3.35
CA SER A 274 -2.82 21.91 -4.29
C SER A 274 -1.37 21.61 -3.86
N GLU A 275 -0.40 21.77 -4.76
CA GLU A 275 1.04 21.68 -4.43
C GLU A 275 1.44 22.71 -3.34
N GLU A 276 0.81 23.89 -3.34
CA GLU A 276 1.03 24.90 -2.31
C GLU A 276 0.54 24.42 -0.94
N ASP A 277 -0.60 23.73 -0.89
CA ASP A 277 -1.16 23.18 0.33
C ASP A 277 -0.29 22.04 0.87
N ILE A 278 0.21 21.15 0.01
CA ILE A 278 1.17 20.10 0.37
C ILE A 278 2.43 20.74 0.98
N SER A 279 2.99 21.74 0.31
CA SER A 279 4.16 22.49 0.80
C SER A 279 3.89 23.15 2.16
N ARG A 280 2.69 23.69 2.37
CA ARG A 280 2.27 24.30 3.63
C ARG A 280 2.16 23.26 4.75
N LYS A 281 1.60 22.08 4.47
CA LYS A 281 1.54 20.95 5.42
C LYS A 281 2.94 20.52 5.85
N ILE A 282 3.88 20.32 4.92
CA ILE A 282 5.27 19.93 5.24
C ILE A 282 5.96 20.99 6.13
N ARG A 283 5.81 22.28 5.81
CA ARG A 283 6.34 23.36 6.67
C ARG A 283 5.74 23.34 8.07
N LEU A 284 4.46 23.01 8.20
CA LEU A 284 3.80 22.89 9.50
C LEU A 284 4.36 21.71 10.30
N LEU A 285 4.64 20.57 9.67
CA LEU A 285 5.31 19.44 10.31
C LEU A 285 6.67 19.87 10.87
N LYS A 286 7.51 20.53 10.07
CA LYS A 286 8.82 21.06 10.52
C LYS A 286 8.68 22.03 11.70
N LYS A 287 7.68 22.93 11.66
CA LYS A 287 7.38 23.83 12.78
C LYS A 287 6.96 23.08 14.05
N ASN A 288 6.26 21.96 13.91
CA ASN A 288 5.94 21.10 15.06
C ASN A 288 7.20 20.42 15.60
N PHE A 289 8.14 19.99 14.75
CA PHE A 289 9.43 19.49 15.19
C PHE A 289 10.24 20.55 15.95
N GLU A 290 10.36 21.77 15.41
CA GLU A 290 11.05 22.89 16.06
C GLU A 290 10.51 23.21 17.46
N LYS A 291 9.19 23.08 17.65
CA LYS A 291 8.53 23.35 18.92
C LYS A 291 8.70 22.23 19.95
N ASN A 292 8.72 20.99 19.50
CA ASN A 292 8.59 19.83 20.39
C ASN A 292 9.91 19.09 20.62
N PHE A 293 10.93 19.30 19.77
CA PHE A 293 12.22 18.64 19.88
C PHE A 293 13.35 19.67 19.87
N GLU A 294 13.89 19.99 21.05
CA GLU A 294 14.98 20.98 21.18
C GLU A 294 16.19 20.66 20.30
N LYS A 295 16.50 19.36 20.16
CA LYS A 295 17.59 18.83 19.34
C LYS A 295 17.35 18.96 17.83
N PHE A 296 16.16 19.39 17.38
CA PHE A 296 15.90 19.60 15.95
C PHE A 296 16.68 20.80 15.41
N LYS A 297 16.84 21.86 16.21
CA LYS A 297 17.51 23.08 15.78
C LYS A 297 19.01 22.82 15.59
N GLY A 298 19.48 22.97 14.35
CA GLY A 298 20.89 22.74 13.99
C GLY A 298 21.25 21.27 13.76
N ASN A 299 20.26 20.38 13.71
CA ASN A 299 20.43 19.01 13.24
C ASN A 299 20.29 18.97 11.72
N ASN A 300 21.24 18.35 11.04
CA ASN A 300 21.14 18.13 9.61
C ASN A 300 20.24 16.93 9.35
N TYR A 301 19.45 17.01 8.29
CA TYR A 301 18.62 15.91 7.85
C TYR A 301 18.42 15.91 6.34
N ARG A 302 18.12 14.72 5.82
CA ARG A 302 17.59 14.55 4.46
C ARG A 302 16.09 14.33 4.53
N GLU A 303 15.37 14.92 3.61
CA GLU A 303 13.91 14.82 3.52
C GLU A 303 13.50 14.16 2.21
N TYR A 304 12.55 13.24 2.31
CA TYR A 304 11.91 12.56 1.20
C TYR A 304 10.40 12.69 1.36
N VAL A 305 9.71 13.02 0.28
CA VAL A 305 8.26 13.23 0.28
C VAL A 305 7.68 12.37 -0.81
N VAL A 306 6.70 11.55 -0.44
CA VAL A 306 6.01 10.65 -1.36
C VAL A 306 4.51 10.91 -1.26
N LEU A 307 3.86 11.06 -2.40
CA LEU A 307 2.42 11.13 -2.48
C LEU A 307 1.89 9.81 -3.06
N ARG A 308 0.99 9.15 -2.34
CA ARG A 308 0.30 7.94 -2.83
C ARG A 308 -1.17 8.25 -3.05
N GLU A 309 -1.70 7.75 -4.15
CA GLU A 309 -3.12 7.95 -4.49
C GLU A 309 -4.06 7.19 -3.55
N ASN A 310 -3.58 6.10 -2.96
CA ASN A 310 -4.32 5.25 -2.04
C ASN A 310 -3.53 5.00 -0.76
N THR A 311 -4.24 4.67 0.32
CA THR A 311 -3.67 4.25 1.61
C THR A 311 -4.10 2.85 1.99
N TYR A 312 -3.58 2.37 3.11
CA TYR A 312 -4.02 1.13 3.73
C TYR A 312 -5.45 1.26 4.26
N CYS A 313 -6.33 0.36 3.83
CA CYS A 313 -7.71 0.34 4.26
C CYS A 313 -7.80 -0.27 5.67
N PRO A 314 -8.34 0.46 6.67
CA PRO A 314 -8.42 -0.03 8.03
C PRO A 314 -9.51 -1.09 8.23
N LYS A 315 -10.47 -1.21 7.31
CA LYS A 315 -11.59 -2.16 7.39
C LYS A 315 -11.96 -2.64 5.99
N ILE A 316 -12.01 -3.95 5.79
CA ILE A 316 -12.36 -4.59 4.52
C ILE A 316 -13.49 -5.57 4.79
N ASP A 317 -14.56 -5.53 4.01
CA ASP A 317 -15.65 -6.49 4.12
C ASP A 317 -15.30 -7.78 3.36
N ASP A 318 -14.95 -8.81 4.12
CA ASP A 318 -14.52 -10.11 3.59
C ASP A 318 -15.68 -11.03 3.18
N ASN A 319 -16.93 -10.68 3.51
CA ASN A 319 -18.08 -11.55 3.25
C ASN A 319 -18.47 -11.65 1.77
N PHE A 320 -17.81 -10.88 0.92
CA PHE A 320 -18.19 -10.64 -0.45
C PHE A 320 -17.85 -11.79 -1.43
N LEU A 321 -16.77 -12.57 -1.18
CA LEU A 321 -16.12 -13.36 -2.23
C LEU A 321 -16.75 -14.73 -2.54
N SER A 322 -17.80 -15.15 -1.85
CA SER A 322 -18.33 -16.52 -2.01
C SER A 322 -19.11 -16.75 -3.32
N GLU A 323 -19.60 -15.68 -3.97
CA GLU A 323 -20.51 -15.75 -5.12
C GLU A 323 -19.83 -15.44 -6.48
N GLU A 324 -18.55 -15.07 -6.49
CA GLU A 324 -17.88 -14.41 -7.64
C GLU A 324 -16.81 -15.28 -8.32
N LYS A 325 -17.09 -16.58 -8.46
CA LYS A 325 -16.10 -17.56 -8.95
C LYS A 325 -15.60 -17.28 -10.35
N ASP A 326 -16.47 -16.80 -11.24
CA ASP A 326 -16.11 -16.55 -12.62
C ASP A 326 -15.17 -15.35 -12.72
N LEU A 327 -15.41 -14.26 -11.96
CA LEU A 327 -14.52 -13.10 -11.97
C LEU A 327 -13.16 -13.39 -11.31
N GLN A 328 -13.16 -14.24 -10.26
CA GLN A 328 -11.94 -14.64 -9.54
C GLN A 328 -11.11 -15.67 -10.30
N GLU A 329 -11.60 -16.20 -11.43
CA GLU A 329 -10.84 -17.16 -12.21
C GLU A 329 -9.50 -16.55 -12.60
N LYS A 330 -8.43 -17.12 -12.04
CA LYS A 330 -7.04 -16.72 -12.29
C LYS A 330 -6.71 -15.29 -11.87
N LEU A 331 -7.54 -14.66 -11.04
CA LEU A 331 -7.27 -13.38 -10.39
C LEU A 331 -7.06 -13.60 -8.89
N THR A 332 -5.94 -13.10 -8.36
CA THR A 332 -5.63 -13.18 -6.92
C THR A 332 -5.27 -11.80 -6.40
N PHE A 333 -6.09 -11.26 -5.50
CA PHE A 333 -5.72 -10.06 -4.74
C PHE A 333 -4.73 -10.41 -3.64
N PHE A 334 -3.70 -9.59 -3.46
CA PHE A 334 -2.72 -9.72 -2.38
C PHE A 334 -2.35 -8.34 -1.79
N SER A 335 -1.48 -8.33 -0.77
CA SER A 335 -1.03 -7.12 -0.08
C SER A 335 -2.08 -6.45 0.84
N PHE A 336 -1.84 -5.19 1.25
CA PHE A 336 -2.49 -4.47 2.36
C PHE A 336 -4.01 -4.39 2.25
N ASN A 337 -4.52 -4.21 1.04
CA ASN A 337 -5.94 -3.98 0.78
C ASN A 337 -6.64 -5.20 0.19
N ALA A 338 -6.00 -6.37 0.22
CA ALA A 338 -6.62 -7.59 -0.27
C ALA A 338 -7.71 -8.11 0.68
N PRO A 339 -8.81 -8.66 0.12
CA PRO A 339 -9.79 -9.41 0.87
C PRO A 339 -9.26 -10.81 1.27
N PHE A 340 -9.80 -11.39 2.33
CA PHE A 340 -9.56 -12.79 2.67
C PHE A 340 -10.41 -13.69 1.76
N VAL A 341 -9.77 -14.62 1.04
CA VAL A 341 -10.46 -15.58 0.16
C VAL A 341 -10.45 -16.98 0.82
N GLY A 342 -11.57 -17.71 0.80
CA GLY A 342 -11.62 -19.15 1.12
C GLY A 342 -11.76 -19.52 2.61
N PRO A 343 -11.17 -20.65 3.07
CA PRO A 343 -11.44 -21.28 4.38
C PRO A 343 -10.93 -20.48 5.59
N LEU A 344 -10.30 -19.32 5.37
CA LEU A 344 -10.00 -18.32 6.41
C LEU A 344 -11.28 -17.79 7.09
N THR A 345 -12.44 -17.97 6.44
CA THR A 345 -13.78 -17.68 6.98
C THR A 345 -14.45 -18.86 7.73
N LYS A 346 -13.79 -20.02 7.88
CA LYS A 346 -14.42 -21.28 8.37
C LYS A 346 -13.66 -22.08 9.45
N GLN A 347 -12.65 -21.52 10.12
CA GLN A 347 -12.08 -22.14 11.34
C GLN A 347 -12.60 -21.48 12.64
N THR A 348 -13.63 -22.12 13.20
CA THR A 348 -14.51 -21.70 14.30
C THR A 348 -13.89 -21.40 15.67
N ASN A 349 -12.56 -21.42 15.83
CA ASN A 349 -11.92 -21.13 17.14
C ASN A 349 -11.08 -19.84 17.17
N PHE A 350 -10.76 -19.24 16.02
CA PHE A 350 -9.91 -18.03 15.91
C PHE A 350 -10.41 -17.00 14.87
N GLU A 351 -11.57 -17.21 14.25
CA GLU A 351 -12.13 -16.37 13.17
C GLU A 351 -12.22 -14.87 13.51
N ASP A 352 -12.62 -14.54 14.75
CA ASP A 352 -12.83 -13.15 15.15
C ASP A 352 -11.52 -12.33 15.13
N SER A 353 -10.36 -12.94 15.41
CA SER A 353 -9.08 -12.21 15.49
C SER A 353 -8.39 -12.04 14.12
N TRP A 354 -8.67 -12.91 13.16
CA TRP A 354 -8.11 -12.80 11.82
C TRP A 354 -8.85 -11.75 10.99
N LEU A 355 -10.18 -11.75 11.07
CA LEU A 355 -11.05 -10.78 10.40
C LEU A 355 -10.87 -9.36 10.96
N SER A 356 -10.43 -9.23 12.22
CA SER A 356 -10.15 -7.93 12.83
C SER A 356 -8.73 -7.41 12.57
N SER A 357 -7.85 -8.26 12.02
CA SER A 357 -6.47 -7.87 11.69
C SER A 357 -6.43 -6.82 10.57
N THR A 358 -5.48 -5.89 10.66
CA THR A 358 -5.37 -4.77 9.73
C THR A 358 -3.97 -4.60 9.16
N PHE A 359 -3.86 -3.88 8.04
CA PHE A 359 -2.60 -3.45 7.44
C PHE A 359 -1.63 -4.62 7.22
N VAL A 360 -0.42 -4.56 7.80
CA VAL A 360 0.64 -5.56 7.57
C VAL A 360 0.26 -6.96 8.05
N THR A 361 -0.37 -7.07 9.22
CA THR A 361 -0.73 -8.38 9.77
C THR A 361 -1.70 -9.10 8.84
N ARG A 362 -2.70 -8.36 8.34
CA ARG A 362 -3.65 -8.86 7.36
C ARG A 362 -2.97 -9.32 6.07
N ALA A 363 -2.15 -8.45 5.47
CA ALA A 363 -1.42 -8.76 4.24
C ALA A 363 -0.53 -10.00 4.40
N SER A 364 0.06 -10.21 5.57
CA SER A 364 0.90 -11.36 5.88
C SER A 364 0.11 -12.66 5.96
N LEU A 365 -1.08 -12.63 6.54
CA LEU A 365 -1.99 -13.78 6.56
C LEU A 365 -2.42 -14.17 5.14
N ILE A 366 -2.79 -13.18 4.31
CA ILE A 366 -3.18 -13.39 2.91
C ILE A 366 -2.00 -13.98 2.12
N GLN A 367 -0.82 -13.38 2.27
CA GLN A 367 0.41 -13.84 1.64
C GLN A 367 0.74 -15.29 2.01
N SER A 368 0.60 -15.64 3.29
CA SER A 368 0.81 -17.03 3.76
C SER A 368 -0.20 -18.00 3.14
N ALA A 369 -1.46 -17.59 2.99
CA ALA A 369 -2.49 -18.40 2.38
C ALA A 369 -2.21 -18.66 0.89
N ILE A 370 -1.85 -17.61 0.13
CA ILE A 370 -1.50 -17.71 -1.30
C ILE A 370 -0.32 -18.67 -1.50
N LYS A 371 0.74 -18.55 -0.70
CA LYS A 371 1.94 -19.39 -0.80
C LYS A 371 1.74 -20.86 -0.46
N SER A 372 0.66 -21.16 0.27
CA SER A 372 0.30 -22.52 0.68
C SER A 372 -0.49 -23.27 -0.41
N LEU A 373 -0.94 -22.57 -1.45
CA LEU A 373 -1.49 -23.15 -2.67
C LEU A 373 -0.35 -23.61 -3.60
#